data_AF-A0A6F8T6H4-F1
#
_entry.id   AF-A0A6F8T6H4-F1
#
_cell.length_a   1.000
_cell.length_b   1.000
_cell.length_c   1.000
_cell.angle_alpha   90.00
_cell.angle_beta   90.00
_cell.angle_gamma   90.00
#
_symmetry.space_group_name_H-M   'P 1'
#
loop_
_entity.id
_entity.type
_entity.pdbx_description
1 polymer ?
#
loop_
_entity_poly.entity_id
_entity_poly.type
_entity_poly.pdbx_seq_one_letter_code
_entity_poly.pdbx_strand_id
1 'polypeptide(L)'
;MTKRVILSFERTDPDDTIAFKQRIQLREASKGVEIALDDIVVLYPADISQDQYMTWSGTEPSEEDKQVLQSLKGGDKIYLWGHGSPNSGYIPGAFYTEIADYLAKGLNKDNFSPSKGALDVSVEICTGARGGQHGKNSFAALIHSYLGKIGIHSTVTGRLNILWIDQETLRTEGTKTIDRAYYALSQIGIPISAERYKHQDARSKVTYMWDPNEYEHQIRIDSYRKGLKDAFIVLKGQILTKVNAPESTVLDFGKLHKKLLTVELLLANDNEALDTKLLESGTKELYDYCEQIIGFDQKTLTDLGFERFNMAMKRKAHADGFVRENTGLLKSDPKRPIEENTFAELISDLPQFKKLDEIVSQVKEKENVPEAVFDVVGSREKKGESNYYANFFTVARKHLLVQNDGTMNISDNLTKPMLLVNKMLETVFLDETKTLKQKEVVFKKLKKELDSYYTPSLFNKFKSMVRGILFGLVVGFKERHEASFLEAIPNLFFSAYSQGHYSVSTYIYSCGEVEKVVNICSAALKNSAPENTQEIHVSSLPSFFNNAGVAKDHNAIETHNENEIEPNKGGKP
;
A
#
# COMPACT_ATOMS: atom_id res chain seq x y z
N MET A 1 14.84 23.27 10.94
CA MET A 1 13.44 23.15 10.49
C MET A 1 13.13 21.68 10.30
N THR A 2 11.95 21.23 10.74
CA THR A 2 11.55 19.83 10.65
C THR A 2 11.14 19.47 9.23
N LYS A 3 11.79 18.48 8.62
CA LYS A 3 11.55 18.06 7.24
C LYS A 3 10.26 17.27 7.10
N ARG A 4 9.65 17.38 5.92
CA ARG A 4 8.42 16.67 5.53
C ARG A 4 8.66 15.97 4.20
N VAL A 5 8.53 14.65 4.21
CA VAL A 5 8.67 13.80 3.02
C VAL A 5 7.36 13.07 2.80
N ILE A 6 6.91 12.99 1.55
CA ILE A 6 5.77 12.18 1.14
C ILE A 6 6.31 11.00 0.35
N LEU A 7 6.00 9.78 0.76
CA LEU A 7 6.11 8.60 -0.09
C LEU A 7 4.76 8.42 -0.78
N SER A 8 4.72 8.65 -2.09
CA SER A 8 3.54 8.44 -2.93
C SER A 8 3.75 7.22 -3.81
N PHE A 9 2.68 6.47 -4.06
CA PHE A 9 2.71 5.27 -4.91
C PHE A 9 1.93 5.46 -6.21
N GLU A 10 1.49 6.68 -6.50
CA GLU A 10 0.67 7.01 -7.66
C GLU A 10 1.00 8.42 -8.20
N ARG A 11 1.30 8.52 -9.49
CA ARG A 11 1.62 9.79 -10.19
C ARG A 11 0.51 10.35 -11.08
N THR A 12 -0.61 9.64 -11.23
CA THR A 12 -1.71 10.00 -12.14
C THR A 12 -2.41 11.30 -11.80
N ASP A 13 -2.41 11.71 -10.53
CA ASP A 13 -3.05 12.95 -10.08
C ASP A 13 -2.02 13.89 -9.38
N PRO A 14 -1.34 14.76 -10.15
CA PRO A 14 -0.44 15.75 -9.57
C PRO A 14 -1.18 16.81 -8.74
N ASP A 15 -2.45 17.10 -9.03
CA ASP A 15 -3.25 18.08 -8.31
C ASP A 15 -3.56 17.61 -6.88
N ASP A 16 -3.82 16.31 -6.70
CA ASP A 16 -3.95 15.68 -5.39
C ASP A 16 -2.67 15.79 -4.56
N THR A 17 -1.52 15.53 -5.19
CA THR A 17 -0.23 15.62 -4.51
C THR A 17 0.05 17.07 -4.08
N ILE A 18 -0.22 18.05 -4.96
CA ILE A 18 -0.07 19.47 -4.66
C ILE A 18 -1.03 19.91 -3.54
N ALA A 19 -2.30 19.51 -3.62
CA ALA A 19 -3.30 19.83 -2.58
C ALA A 19 -2.89 19.23 -1.22
N PHE A 20 -2.32 18.02 -1.22
CA PHE A 20 -1.80 17.39 -0.01
C PHE A 20 -0.57 18.13 0.56
N LYS A 21 0.35 18.60 -0.29
CA LYS A 21 1.46 19.48 0.13
C LYS A 21 0.93 20.77 0.74
N GLN A 22 -0.04 21.42 0.11
CA GLN A 22 -0.66 22.66 0.62
C GLN A 22 -1.35 22.44 1.97
N ARG A 23 -2.00 21.28 2.18
CA ARG A 23 -2.52 20.90 3.50
C ARG A 23 -1.40 20.81 4.55
N ILE A 24 -0.27 20.21 4.21
CA ILE A 24 0.88 20.13 5.13
C ILE A 24 1.38 21.54 5.44
N GLN A 25 1.54 22.39 4.41
CA GLN A 25 1.92 23.80 4.56
C GLN A 25 0.97 24.55 5.50
N LEU A 26 -0.34 24.50 5.27
CA LEU A 26 -1.34 25.17 6.10
C LEU A 26 -1.34 24.63 7.55
N ARG A 27 -1.12 23.32 7.72
CA ARG A 27 -0.99 22.72 9.05
C ARG A 27 0.25 23.21 9.78
N GLU A 28 1.39 23.32 9.13
CA GLU A 28 2.62 23.83 9.76
C GLU A 28 2.53 25.35 9.99
N ALA A 29 1.92 26.11 9.07
CA ALA A 29 1.63 27.53 9.25
C ALA A 29 0.74 27.78 10.48
N SER A 30 -0.24 26.89 10.74
CA SER A 30 -1.06 26.96 11.96
C SER A 30 -0.28 26.76 13.26
N LYS A 31 0.96 26.27 13.18
CA LYS A 31 1.90 26.15 14.30
C LYS A 31 2.92 27.31 14.33
N GLY A 32 2.79 28.29 13.44
CA GLY A 32 3.76 29.38 13.27
C GLY A 32 5.02 28.97 12.52
N VAL A 33 4.97 27.89 11.74
CA VAL A 33 6.10 27.44 10.91
C VAL A 33 5.74 27.64 9.44
N GLU A 34 6.36 28.63 8.81
CA GLU A 34 6.26 28.81 7.36
C GLU A 34 7.15 27.78 6.66
N ILE A 35 6.59 27.02 5.72
CA ILE A 35 7.33 26.09 4.86
C ILE A 35 6.94 26.36 3.41
N ALA A 36 7.90 26.36 2.49
CA ALA A 36 7.57 26.41 1.07
C ALA A 36 7.04 25.05 0.61
N LEU A 37 6.28 25.02 -0.49
CA LEU A 37 5.83 23.74 -1.07
C LEU A 37 7.00 22.90 -1.58
N ASP A 38 8.06 23.56 -2.05
CA ASP A 38 9.28 22.92 -2.55
C ASP A 38 10.11 22.27 -1.43
N ASP A 39 9.94 22.71 -0.18
CA ASP A 39 10.55 22.07 0.99
C ASP A 39 9.87 20.74 1.37
N ILE A 40 8.70 20.45 0.79
CA ILE A 40 7.98 19.19 0.96
C ILE A 40 8.35 18.27 -0.21
N VAL A 41 9.30 17.36 0.05
CA VAL A 41 9.82 16.43 -0.95
C VAL A 41 8.85 15.26 -1.15
N VAL A 42 8.61 14.88 -2.40
CA VAL A 42 7.82 13.68 -2.76
C VAL A 42 8.76 12.67 -3.39
N LEU A 43 8.81 11.48 -2.81
CA LEU A 43 9.51 10.34 -3.37
C LEU A 43 8.47 9.35 -3.90
N TYR A 44 8.82 8.66 -4.98
CA TYR A 44 7.96 7.68 -5.63
C TYR A 44 8.70 6.33 -5.71
N PRO A 45 8.71 5.54 -4.63
CA PRO A 45 9.39 4.24 -4.61
C PRO A 45 8.83 3.24 -5.65
N ALA A 46 7.56 3.44 -6.02
CA ALA A 46 6.88 2.75 -7.10
C ALA A 46 5.76 3.67 -7.65
N ASP A 47 5.25 3.36 -8.84
CA ASP A 47 4.16 4.08 -9.47
C ASP A 47 3.13 3.10 -10.07
N ILE A 48 2.03 2.90 -9.34
CA ILE A 48 0.97 1.99 -9.76
C ILE A 48 0.30 2.40 -11.07
N SER A 49 0.35 3.69 -11.44
CA SER A 49 -0.19 4.15 -12.72
C SER A 49 0.55 3.62 -13.93
N GLN A 50 1.81 3.22 -13.71
CA GLN A 50 2.69 2.59 -14.70
C GLN A 50 2.79 1.07 -14.46
N ASP A 51 1.88 0.49 -13.68
CA ASP A 51 1.94 -0.91 -13.20
C ASP A 51 3.33 -1.23 -12.61
N GLN A 52 3.86 -0.34 -11.75
CA GLN A 52 5.11 -0.55 -11.02
C GLN A 52 4.85 -0.80 -9.53
N TYR A 53 5.51 -1.83 -8.98
CA TYR A 53 5.37 -2.27 -7.59
C TYR A 53 6.77 -2.49 -7.03
N MET A 54 6.96 -2.18 -5.75
CA MET A 54 8.25 -2.34 -5.05
C MET A 54 8.77 -3.78 -5.07
N THR A 55 7.87 -4.74 -5.29
CA THR A 55 8.23 -6.17 -5.43
C THR A 55 9.10 -6.41 -6.66
N TRP A 56 8.94 -5.60 -7.71
CA TRP A 56 9.72 -5.71 -8.95
C TRP A 56 10.89 -4.73 -8.96
N SER A 57 10.63 -3.45 -8.66
CA SER A 57 11.67 -2.41 -8.65
C SER A 57 12.67 -2.59 -7.51
N GLY A 58 12.30 -3.35 -6.48
CA GLY A 58 13.11 -3.60 -5.31
C GLY A 58 12.89 -2.55 -4.22
N THR A 59 13.68 -2.69 -3.15
CA THR A 59 13.62 -1.80 -1.99
C THR A 59 14.85 -0.91 -1.87
N GLU A 60 15.73 -0.87 -2.87
CA GLU A 60 16.86 0.06 -2.88
C GLU A 60 16.41 1.46 -3.30
N PRO A 61 16.59 2.49 -2.46
CA PRO A 61 16.35 3.87 -2.87
C PRO A 61 17.32 4.31 -3.97
N SER A 62 16.87 5.19 -4.87
CA SER A 62 17.80 5.90 -5.76
C SER A 62 18.79 6.74 -4.96
N GLU A 63 19.91 7.15 -5.56
CA GLU A 63 20.84 8.03 -4.86
C GLU A 63 20.22 9.40 -4.54
N GLU A 64 19.27 9.90 -5.35
CA GLU A 64 18.52 11.13 -4.98
C GLU A 64 17.61 10.89 -3.77
N ASP A 65 16.83 9.80 -3.77
CA ASP A 65 15.97 9.44 -2.65
C ASP A 65 16.78 9.26 -1.37
N LYS A 66 17.93 8.58 -1.47
CA LYS A 66 18.84 8.32 -0.36
C LYS A 66 19.41 9.61 0.22
N GLN A 67 19.77 10.59 -0.60
CA GLN A 67 20.21 11.90 -0.10
C GLN A 67 19.11 12.58 0.73
N VAL A 68 17.85 12.51 0.29
CA VAL A 68 16.71 13.04 1.05
C VAL A 68 16.55 12.27 2.36
N LEU A 69 16.50 10.95 2.31
CA LEU A 69 16.25 10.08 3.47
C LEU A 69 17.38 10.16 4.52
N GLN A 70 18.65 10.12 4.12
CA GLN A 70 19.80 10.24 5.03
C GLN A 70 19.82 11.57 5.79
N SER A 71 19.20 12.60 5.21
CA SER A 71 19.15 13.94 5.77
C SER A 71 18.08 14.12 6.86
N LEU A 72 17.25 13.10 7.10
CA LEU A 72 16.19 13.10 8.11
C LEU A 72 16.73 12.86 9.52
N LYS A 73 16.12 13.52 10.51
CA LYS A 73 16.45 13.43 11.94
C LYS A 73 15.19 13.22 12.79
N GLY A 74 15.36 12.89 14.07
CA GLY A 74 14.24 12.74 14.99
C GLY A 74 13.29 13.94 14.98
N GLY A 75 11.98 13.67 14.89
CA GLY A 75 10.92 14.67 14.73
C GLY A 75 10.57 15.00 13.27
N ASP A 76 11.44 14.68 12.30
CA ASP A 76 11.09 14.74 10.88
C ASP A 76 10.01 13.72 10.55
N LYS A 77 9.21 14.04 9.52
CA LYS A 77 7.98 13.31 9.24
C LYS A 77 7.92 12.77 7.83
N ILE A 78 7.57 11.49 7.75
CA ILE A 78 7.27 10.77 6.53
C ILE A 78 5.76 10.55 6.46
N TYR A 79 5.13 10.98 5.38
CA TYR A 79 3.75 10.65 5.07
C TYR A 79 3.72 9.50 4.08
N LEU A 80 3.02 8.42 4.43
CA LEU A 80 2.68 7.38 3.47
C LEU A 80 1.33 7.75 2.88
N TRP A 81 1.33 8.10 1.59
CA TRP A 81 0.17 8.61 0.88
C TRP A 81 -0.25 7.66 -0.24
N GLY A 82 -1.54 7.37 -0.31
CA GLY A 82 -2.12 6.52 -1.34
C GLY A 82 -3.45 5.91 -0.90
N HIS A 83 -4.04 5.11 -1.79
CA HIS A 83 -5.25 4.37 -1.48
C HIS A 83 -4.97 3.24 -0.47
N GLY A 84 -5.78 3.13 0.58
CA GLY A 84 -5.66 2.00 1.52
C GLY A 84 -6.45 0.80 1.01
N SER A 85 -5.88 -0.40 1.06
CA SER A 85 -6.70 -1.61 1.03
C SER A 85 -7.27 -1.85 2.43
N PRO A 86 -8.57 -2.14 2.59
CA PRO A 86 -9.18 -2.34 3.90
C PRO A 86 -8.62 -3.53 4.72
N ASN A 87 -7.66 -4.28 4.16
CA ASN A 87 -7.50 -5.69 4.48
C ASN A 87 -6.07 -6.23 4.51
N SER A 88 -5.06 -5.39 4.29
CA SER A 88 -3.68 -5.85 4.22
C SER A 88 -2.73 -4.78 4.73
N GLY A 89 -1.59 -5.18 5.28
CA GLY A 89 -0.46 -4.28 5.52
C GLY A 89 0.14 -3.78 4.21
N TYR A 90 -0.71 -3.29 3.30
CA TYR A 90 -0.44 -3.01 1.90
C TYR A 90 -1.13 -1.71 1.48
N ILE A 91 -0.38 -0.93 0.72
CA ILE A 91 -0.84 0.18 -0.11
C ILE A 91 -0.64 -0.31 -1.55
N PRO A 92 -1.54 -0.05 -2.51
CA PRO A 92 -1.29 -0.32 -3.92
C PRO A 92 0.15 0.04 -4.31
N GLY A 93 0.91 -0.96 -4.78
CA GLY A 93 2.33 -0.82 -5.13
C GLY A 93 3.34 -1.27 -4.06
N ALA A 94 2.97 -1.38 -2.77
CA ALA A 94 3.94 -1.69 -1.70
C ALA A 94 3.33 -2.32 -0.42
N PHE A 95 3.98 -3.37 0.10
CA PHE A 95 3.75 -3.90 1.45
C PHE A 95 4.52 -3.12 2.52
N TYR A 96 4.06 -3.19 3.76
CA TYR A 96 4.71 -2.53 4.90
C TYR A 96 6.17 -2.96 5.08
N THR A 97 6.50 -4.22 4.77
CA THR A 97 7.87 -4.74 4.81
C THR A 97 8.73 -4.08 3.74
N GLU A 98 8.23 -3.97 2.51
CA GLU A 98 8.92 -3.32 1.39
C GLU A 98 9.21 -1.84 1.70
N ILE A 99 8.25 -1.13 2.28
CA ILE A 99 8.41 0.28 2.70
C ILE A 99 9.41 0.41 3.84
N ALA A 100 9.32 -0.45 4.86
CA ALA A 100 10.25 -0.42 5.99
C ALA A 100 11.68 -0.76 5.57
N ASP A 101 11.88 -1.71 4.67
CA ASP A 101 13.19 -2.07 4.13
C ASP A 101 13.78 -0.92 3.29
N TYR A 102 12.95 -0.28 2.45
CA TYR A 102 13.36 0.92 1.70
C TYR A 102 13.79 2.06 2.62
N LEU A 103 13.02 2.34 3.68
CA LEU A 103 13.41 3.30 4.70
C LEU A 103 14.69 2.89 5.41
N ALA A 104 14.87 1.61 5.74
CA ALA A 104 16.05 1.14 6.44
C ALA A 104 17.34 1.24 5.63
N LYS A 105 17.23 1.15 4.29
CA LYS A 105 18.35 1.31 3.34
C LYS A 105 18.67 2.78 3.06
N GLY A 106 17.65 3.65 3.08
CA GLY A 106 17.81 5.08 2.83
C GLY A 106 18.16 5.93 4.05
N LEU A 107 17.69 5.58 5.24
CA LEU A 107 17.85 6.39 6.45
C LEU A 107 19.22 6.19 7.11
N ASN A 108 19.76 7.27 7.70
CA ASN A 108 20.80 7.14 8.71
C ASN A 108 20.16 6.79 10.07
N LYS A 109 20.22 5.50 10.44
CA LYS A 109 19.57 4.98 11.67
C LYS A 109 20.06 5.67 12.95
N ASP A 110 21.32 6.14 12.97
CA ASP A 110 21.90 6.79 14.15
C ASP A 110 21.24 8.14 14.48
N ASN A 111 20.46 8.71 13.55
CA ASN A 111 19.71 9.93 13.78
C ASN A 111 18.45 9.71 14.64
N PHE A 112 18.06 8.46 14.91
CA PHE A 112 16.81 8.11 15.57
C PHE A 112 17.06 7.29 16.83
N SER A 113 16.73 7.87 17.98
CA SER A 113 16.86 7.19 19.29
C SER A 113 15.98 7.91 20.32
N PRO A 114 15.74 7.34 21.51
CA PRO A 114 15.03 8.04 22.58
C PRO A 114 15.63 9.42 22.90
N SER A 115 16.95 9.58 22.78
CA SER A 115 17.65 10.85 23.02
C SER A 115 17.64 11.83 21.84
N LYS A 116 17.53 11.33 20.61
CA LYS A 116 17.57 12.14 19.37
C LYS A 116 16.19 12.40 18.77
N GLY A 117 15.15 11.75 19.31
CA GLY A 117 13.81 11.74 18.77
C GLY A 117 13.56 10.55 17.82
N ALA A 118 12.28 10.25 17.62
CA ALA A 118 11.81 9.19 16.74
C ALA A 118 11.59 9.69 15.31
N LEU A 119 11.65 8.77 14.35
CA LEU A 119 11.08 8.97 13.02
C LEU A 119 9.55 9.02 13.13
N ASP A 120 8.91 10.12 12.70
CA ASP A 120 7.45 10.23 12.71
C ASP A 120 6.88 9.77 11.36
N VAL A 121 6.24 8.60 11.33
CA VAL A 121 5.57 8.08 10.12
C VAL A 121 4.06 8.28 10.27
N SER A 122 3.43 8.96 9.31
CA SER A 122 1.99 9.12 9.25
C SER A 122 1.42 8.37 8.07
N VAL A 123 0.74 7.27 8.37
CA VAL A 123 -0.02 6.45 7.42
C VAL A 123 -1.35 7.17 7.12
N GLU A 124 -1.40 7.89 6.02
CA GLU A 124 -2.58 8.66 5.58
C GLU A 124 -3.38 7.89 4.53
N ILE A 125 -3.66 6.61 4.83
CA ILE A 125 -4.51 5.74 4.03
C ILE A 125 -5.77 5.36 4.80
N CYS A 126 -6.84 4.99 4.09
CA CYS A 126 -8.08 4.52 4.70
C CYS A 126 -7.83 3.33 5.64
N THR A 127 -8.33 3.40 6.88
CA THR A 127 -8.30 2.29 7.86
C THR A 127 -6.90 1.72 8.19
N GLY A 128 -5.81 2.45 7.92
CA GLY A 128 -4.43 1.97 8.14
C GLY A 128 -4.08 1.60 9.60
N ALA A 129 -4.90 1.99 10.59
CA ALA A 129 -4.75 1.59 11.99
C ALA A 129 -5.79 0.56 12.48
N ARG A 130 -6.67 0.05 11.63
CA ARG A 130 -7.59 -1.03 12.04
C ARG A 130 -6.94 -2.41 11.94
N GLY A 131 -7.14 -3.23 12.96
CA GLY A 131 -6.95 -4.66 12.83
C GLY A 131 -6.45 -5.39 14.08
N GLY A 132 -7.20 -6.40 14.51
CA GLY A 132 -6.93 -7.14 15.74
C GLY A 132 -7.17 -6.26 16.97
N GLN A 133 -7.22 -6.87 18.16
CA GLN A 133 -7.43 -6.13 19.39
C GLN A 133 -6.42 -4.98 19.52
N HIS A 134 -6.91 -3.76 19.76
CA HIS A 134 -6.10 -2.55 19.90
C HIS A 134 -5.30 -2.21 18.63
N GLY A 135 -5.70 -2.74 17.48
CA GLY A 135 -5.04 -2.49 16.19
C GLY A 135 -3.67 -3.17 16.03
N LYS A 136 -3.34 -4.20 16.84
CA LYS A 136 -2.04 -4.89 16.80
C LYS A 136 -1.66 -5.52 15.45
N ASN A 137 -2.64 -5.79 14.59
CA ASN A 137 -2.42 -6.33 13.25
C ASN A 137 -2.52 -5.26 12.16
N SER A 138 -2.84 -4.01 12.51
CA SER A 138 -3.00 -2.91 11.56
C SER A 138 -1.72 -2.60 10.78
N PHE A 139 -1.85 -1.99 9.60
CA PHE A 139 -0.68 -1.54 8.81
C PHE A 139 0.27 -0.71 9.67
N ALA A 140 -0.27 0.27 10.40
CA ALA A 140 0.49 1.18 11.24
C ALA A 140 1.21 0.47 12.41
N ALA A 141 0.56 -0.50 13.06
CA ALA A 141 1.18 -1.29 14.13
C ALA A 141 2.28 -2.23 13.60
N LEU A 142 2.04 -2.86 12.46
CA LEU A 142 2.98 -3.80 11.83
C LEU A 142 4.23 -3.09 11.31
N ILE A 143 4.07 -1.97 10.59
CA ILE A 143 5.23 -1.20 10.13
C ILE A 143 6.02 -0.62 11.31
N HIS A 144 5.35 -0.14 12.36
CA HIS A 144 6.03 0.31 13.59
C HIS A 144 6.83 -0.81 14.25
N SER A 145 6.23 -1.99 14.41
CA SER A 145 6.88 -3.17 14.99
C SER A 145 8.09 -3.58 14.17
N TYR A 146 7.93 -3.73 12.85
CA TYR A 146 9.00 -4.16 11.97
C TYR A 146 10.14 -3.13 11.87
N LEU A 147 9.85 -1.83 11.81
CA LEU A 147 10.85 -0.75 11.93
C LEU A 147 11.67 -0.89 13.23
N GLY A 148 11.01 -1.19 14.35
CA GLY A 148 11.68 -1.43 15.63
C GLY A 148 12.60 -2.66 15.61
N LYS A 149 12.15 -3.78 15.02
CA LYS A 149 12.94 -5.01 14.85
C LYS A 149 14.19 -4.80 14.00
N ILE A 150 14.12 -3.93 12.99
CA ILE A 150 15.27 -3.59 12.11
C ILE A 150 16.08 -2.38 12.61
N GLY A 151 15.84 -1.94 13.84
CA GLY A 151 16.68 -0.98 14.56
C GLY A 151 16.33 0.50 14.37
N ILE A 152 15.13 0.84 13.89
CA ILE A 152 14.69 2.22 13.68
C ILE A 152 13.74 2.64 14.79
N HIS A 153 14.15 3.64 15.58
CA HIS A 153 13.28 4.25 16.58
C HIS A 153 12.23 5.15 15.89
N SER A 154 10.97 4.78 15.97
CA SER A 154 9.89 5.44 15.24
C SER A 154 8.62 5.61 16.08
N THR A 155 7.74 6.49 15.63
CA THR A 155 6.33 6.50 16.00
C THR A 155 5.53 6.41 14.71
N VAL A 156 4.47 5.61 14.70
CA VAL A 156 3.64 5.46 13.50
C VAL A 156 2.19 5.81 13.82
N THR A 157 1.66 6.80 13.13
CA THR A 157 0.26 7.19 13.25
C THR A 157 -0.56 6.63 12.10
N GLY A 158 -1.70 6.00 12.39
CA GLY A 158 -2.63 5.52 11.36
C GLY A 158 -4.07 6.00 11.58
N ARG A 159 -4.85 5.95 10.50
CA ARG A 159 -6.29 6.29 10.49
C ARG A 159 -7.14 5.06 10.77
N LEU A 160 -8.18 5.22 11.57
CA LEU A 160 -9.16 4.17 11.83
C LEU A 160 -10.38 4.28 10.91
N ASN A 161 -10.68 5.49 10.44
CA ASN A 161 -11.81 5.74 9.56
C ASN A 161 -11.38 5.78 8.09
N ILE A 162 -12.37 5.74 7.20
CA ILE A 162 -12.14 5.95 5.77
C ILE A 162 -11.78 7.41 5.58
N LEU A 163 -10.68 7.65 4.89
CA LEU A 163 -10.26 8.99 4.51
C LEU A 163 -11.15 9.45 3.35
N TRP A 164 -11.82 10.58 3.52
CA TRP A 164 -12.56 11.23 2.46
C TRP A 164 -11.83 12.50 2.06
N ILE A 165 -11.46 12.56 0.79
CA ILE A 165 -10.75 13.69 0.22
C ILE A 165 -11.71 14.36 -0.74
N ASP A 166 -11.93 15.64 -0.49
CA ASP A 166 -12.56 16.53 -1.43
C ASP A 166 -11.45 17.49 -1.86
N GLN A 167 -11.05 17.43 -3.13
CA GLN A 167 -9.91 18.17 -3.66
C GLN A 167 -10.08 19.69 -3.48
N GLU A 168 -11.31 20.18 -3.61
CA GLU A 168 -11.61 21.61 -3.49
C GLU A 168 -11.40 22.10 -2.06
N THR A 169 -11.78 21.28 -1.07
CA THR A 169 -11.70 21.64 0.35
C THR A 169 -10.49 21.08 1.08
N LEU A 170 -9.73 20.13 0.49
CA LEU A 170 -8.57 19.49 1.14
C LEU A 170 -7.52 20.52 1.56
N ARG A 171 -7.35 21.57 0.75
CA ARG A 171 -6.42 22.66 1.00
C ARG A 171 -6.83 23.39 2.28
N THR A 172 -8.06 23.88 2.36
CA THR A 172 -8.53 24.79 3.42
C THR A 172 -9.08 24.08 4.67
N GLU A 173 -9.86 23.01 4.48
CA GLU A 173 -10.55 22.27 5.54
C GLU A 173 -9.79 20.99 5.95
N GLY A 174 -8.92 20.50 5.08
CA GLY A 174 -8.18 19.26 5.31
C GLY A 174 -8.99 18.00 5.03
N THR A 175 -8.42 16.84 5.38
CA THR A 175 -9.05 15.53 5.15
C THR A 175 -10.29 15.35 6.02
N LYS A 176 -11.43 15.02 5.41
CA LYS A 176 -12.61 14.50 6.10
C LYS A 176 -12.39 13.01 6.36
N THR A 177 -13.10 12.48 7.34
CA THR A 177 -13.19 11.04 7.57
C THR A 177 -14.63 10.64 7.72
N ILE A 178 -14.93 9.41 7.30
CA ILE A 178 -16.24 8.80 7.46
C ILE A 178 -16.06 7.43 8.08
N ASP A 179 -16.96 7.07 8.99
CA ASP A 179 -16.95 5.71 9.56
C ASP A 179 -17.15 4.67 8.44
N ARG A 180 -16.44 3.55 8.55
CA ARG A 180 -16.43 2.51 7.52
C ARG A 180 -17.82 1.93 7.27
N ALA A 181 -18.68 1.84 8.28
CA ALA A 181 -20.06 1.37 8.09
C ALA A 181 -20.83 2.28 7.13
N TYR A 182 -20.75 3.60 7.32
CA TYR A 182 -21.42 4.56 6.43
C TYR A 182 -20.80 4.59 5.04
N TYR A 183 -19.47 4.49 4.94
CA TYR A 183 -18.82 4.37 3.64
C TYR A 183 -19.29 3.14 2.89
N ALA A 184 -19.38 1.98 3.54
CA ALA A 184 -19.81 0.76 2.88
C ALA A 184 -21.28 0.81 2.43
N LEU A 185 -22.14 1.53 3.17
CA LEU A 185 -23.51 1.83 2.73
C LEU A 185 -23.52 2.72 1.47
N SER A 186 -22.63 3.72 1.37
CA SER A 186 -22.54 4.55 0.17
C SER A 186 -22.12 3.76 -1.07
N GLN A 187 -21.24 2.76 -0.90
CA GLN A 187 -20.81 1.88 -1.99
C GLN A 187 -21.93 1.01 -2.58
N ILE A 188 -23.00 0.76 -1.82
CA ILE A 188 -24.19 0.04 -2.30
C ILE A 188 -25.34 0.96 -2.71
N GLY A 189 -25.05 2.25 -2.94
CA GLY A 189 -26.01 3.23 -3.45
C GLY A 189 -26.92 3.85 -2.40
N ILE A 190 -26.66 3.65 -1.10
CA ILE A 190 -27.42 4.31 -0.03
C ILE A 190 -26.80 5.69 0.24
N PRO A 191 -27.54 6.79 0.01
CA PRO A 191 -27.01 8.13 0.23
C PRO A 191 -26.68 8.37 1.70
N ILE A 192 -25.51 8.98 1.95
CA ILE A 192 -25.05 9.31 3.29
C ILE A 192 -25.12 10.81 3.50
N SER A 193 -25.67 11.24 4.64
CA SER A 193 -25.76 12.67 4.98
C SER A 193 -24.37 13.30 5.14
N ALA A 194 -24.24 14.57 4.74
CA ALA A 194 -22.99 15.33 4.81
C ALA A 194 -22.40 15.39 6.23
N GLU A 195 -23.25 15.38 7.26
CA GLU A 195 -22.87 15.39 8.69
C GLU A 195 -22.06 14.15 9.13
N ARG A 196 -22.08 13.07 8.36
CA ARG A 196 -21.28 11.86 8.63
C ARG A 196 -19.81 12.03 8.22
N TYR A 197 -19.49 13.03 7.41
CA TYR A 197 -18.13 13.39 7.04
C TYR A 197 -17.60 14.39 8.05
N LYS A 198 -16.66 13.95 8.87
CA LYS A 198 -16.13 14.73 9.99
C LYS A 198 -14.65 15.00 9.84
N HIS A 199 -14.25 16.22 10.15
CA HIS A 199 -12.85 16.56 10.37
C HIS A 199 -12.45 16.14 11.78
N GLN A 200 -11.38 15.36 11.91
CA GLN A 200 -10.79 15.00 13.20
C GLN A 200 -11.80 14.38 14.17
N ASP A 201 -12.61 13.42 13.71
CA ASP A 201 -13.57 12.74 14.58
C ASP A 201 -12.88 12.05 15.76
N ALA A 202 -13.55 11.95 16.90
CA ALA A 202 -13.04 11.20 18.03
C ALA A 202 -12.71 9.76 17.61
N ARG A 203 -11.64 9.20 18.17
CA ARG A 203 -11.16 7.84 17.85
C ARG A 203 -10.88 7.57 16.36
N SER A 204 -10.69 8.60 15.53
CA SER A 204 -10.40 8.39 14.09
C SER A 204 -8.90 8.23 13.77
N LYS A 205 -8.00 8.49 14.73
CA LYS A 205 -6.55 8.45 14.53
C LYS A 205 -5.81 7.99 15.79
N VAL A 206 -4.91 7.03 15.65
CA VAL A 206 -4.14 6.42 16.75
C VAL A 206 -2.66 6.36 16.40
N THR A 207 -1.80 6.56 17.40
CA THR A 207 -0.34 6.53 17.25
C THR A 207 0.20 5.34 18.01
N TYR A 208 1.01 4.54 17.32
CA TYR A 208 1.79 3.44 17.86
C TYR A 208 3.20 3.93 18.18
N MET A 209 3.68 3.57 19.37
CA MET A 209 5.04 3.87 19.80
C MET A 209 5.52 2.83 20.81
N TRP A 210 6.84 2.78 21.02
CA TRP A 210 7.42 2.03 22.15
C TRP A 210 7.15 2.77 23.44
N ASP A 211 6.74 2.03 24.47
CA ASP A 211 6.42 2.57 25.79
C ASP A 211 7.66 3.22 26.42
N PRO A 212 7.60 4.50 26.85
CA PRO A 212 8.74 5.17 27.48
C PRO A 212 9.12 4.59 28.85
N ASN A 213 8.22 3.85 29.50
CA ASN A 213 8.47 3.18 30.78
C ASN A 213 8.90 1.71 30.58
N GLU A 214 8.43 1.09 29.50
CA GLU A 214 8.67 -0.32 29.17
C GLU A 214 9.09 -0.45 27.69
N TYR A 215 10.31 0.00 27.34
CA TYR A 215 10.78 0.19 25.95
C TYR A 215 10.65 -1.02 24.99
N GLU A 216 10.38 -2.22 25.52
CA GLU A 216 10.09 -3.42 24.74
C GLU A 216 8.62 -3.51 24.26
N HIS A 217 7.68 -2.85 24.93
CA HIS A 217 6.25 -2.98 24.67
C HIS A 217 5.75 -1.89 23.71
N GLN A 218 5.02 -2.31 22.68
CA GLN A 218 4.30 -1.38 21.83
C GLN A 218 2.97 -0.97 22.46
N ILE A 219 2.80 0.32 22.66
CA ILE A 219 1.54 0.94 23.10
C ILE A 219 0.85 1.65 21.94
N ARG A 220 -0.47 1.80 22.07
CA ARG A 220 -1.26 2.72 21.26
C ARG A 220 -1.74 3.88 22.13
N ILE A 221 -1.76 5.09 21.56
CA ILE A 221 -2.25 6.30 22.23
C ILE A 221 -3.11 7.15 21.29
N ASP A 222 -3.95 8.00 21.86
CA ASP A 222 -4.75 8.98 21.12
C ASP A 222 -3.84 10.00 20.41
N SER A 223 -3.93 10.05 19.08
CA SER A 223 -3.09 10.94 18.27
C SER A 223 -3.47 12.41 18.42
N TYR A 224 -4.74 12.70 18.66
CA TYR A 224 -5.22 14.06 18.84
C TYR A 224 -4.79 14.59 20.19
N ARG A 225 -4.91 13.78 21.25
CA ARG A 225 -4.38 14.13 22.58
C ARG A 225 -2.87 14.34 22.56
N LYS A 226 -2.11 13.42 21.94
CA LYS A 226 -0.66 13.59 21.74
C LYS A 226 -0.35 14.91 21.01
N GLY A 227 -1.03 15.15 19.89
CA GLY A 227 -0.86 16.38 19.12
C GLY A 227 -1.31 17.65 19.84
N LEU A 228 -2.15 17.55 20.87
CA LEU A 228 -2.54 18.63 21.76
C LEU A 228 -1.46 18.92 22.79
N LYS A 229 -0.90 17.87 23.40
CA LYS A 229 0.26 17.97 24.30
C LYS A 229 1.44 18.64 23.60
N ASP A 230 1.75 18.22 22.37
CA ASP A 230 2.83 18.82 21.56
C ASP A 230 2.59 20.33 21.33
N ALA A 231 1.33 20.73 21.05
CA ALA A 231 0.97 22.14 20.88
C ALA A 231 1.07 22.94 22.20
N PHE A 232 0.69 22.33 23.32
CA PHE A 232 0.80 22.95 24.63
C PHE A 232 2.26 23.16 25.05
N ILE A 233 3.14 22.20 24.76
CA ILE A 233 4.58 22.32 25.05
C ILE A 233 5.17 23.54 24.33
N VAL A 234 4.76 23.81 23.09
CA VAL A 234 5.16 25.01 22.35
C VAL A 234 4.66 26.28 23.06
N LEU A 235 3.36 26.35 23.39
CA LEU A 235 2.79 27.49 24.12
C LEU A 235 3.50 27.74 25.46
N LYS A 236 3.71 26.67 26.26
CA LYS A 236 4.46 26.70 27.51
C LYS A 236 5.87 27.25 27.30
N GLY A 237 6.58 26.78 26.27
CA GLY A 237 7.93 27.25 25.93
C GLY A 237 7.95 28.75 25.58
N GLN A 238 6.98 29.23 24.81
CA GLN A 238 6.85 30.64 24.46
C GLN A 238 6.58 31.51 25.70
N ILE A 239 5.64 31.09 26.56
CA ILE A 239 5.33 31.78 27.82
C ILE A 239 6.58 31.87 28.69
N LEU A 240 7.27 30.74 28.92
CA LEU A 240 8.46 30.71 29.76
C LEU A 240 9.60 31.56 29.18
N THR A 241 9.77 31.57 27.86
CA THR A 241 10.78 32.42 27.20
C THR A 241 10.46 33.90 27.41
N LYS A 242 9.20 34.30 27.27
CA LYS A 242 8.77 35.69 27.48
C LYS A 242 8.90 36.14 28.94
N VAL A 243 8.57 35.26 29.88
CA VAL A 243 8.66 35.56 31.32
C VAL A 243 10.10 35.54 31.84
N ASN A 244 10.99 34.75 31.23
CA ASN A 244 12.41 34.74 31.57
C ASN A 244 13.22 35.81 30.83
N ALA A 245 12.59 36.63 30.00
CA ALA A 245 13.28 37.72 29.30
C ALA A 245 13.80 38.75 30.32
N PRO A 246 14.96 39.40 30.07
CA PRO A 246 15.56 40.38 30.99
C PRO A 246 14.63 41.54 31.38
N GLU A 247 13.63 41.81 30.54
CA GLU A 247 12.68 42.91 30.67
C GLU A 247 11.40 42.51 31.40
N SER A 248 11.29 41.24 31.84
CA SER A 248 10.11 40.75 32.54
C SER A 248 10.08 41.18 34.01
N THR A 249 8.94 41.67 34.47
CA THR A 249 8.69 42.09 35.85
C THR A 249 7.93 41.05 36.68
N VAL A 250 7.85 39.80 36.22
CA VAL A 250 7.07 38.74 36.89
C VAL A 250 7.76 38.30 38.18
N LEU A 251 7.07 38.47 39.31
CA LEU A 251 7.60 38.18 40.64
C LEU A 251 7.22 36.78 41.19
N ASP A 252 6.14 36.15 40.70
CA ASP A 252 5.61 34.88 41.22
C ASP A 252 5.66 33.77 40.15
N PHE A 253 6.84 33.18 39.97
CA PHE A 253 7.06 32.03 39.09
C PHE A 253 6.34 30.76 39.55
N GLY A 254 6.08 30.62 40.87
CA GLY A 254 5.51 29.41 41.45
C GLY A 254 4.07 29.17 40.98
N LYS A 255 3.24 30.22 40.99
CA LYS A 255 1.85 30.11 40.50
C LYS A 255 1.76 29.87 39.01
N LEU A 256 2.60 30.54 38.20
CA LEU A 256 2.68 30.29 36.77
C LEU A 256 3.05 28.82 36.50
N HIS A 257 4.10 28.33 37.16
CA HIS A 257 4.55 26.95 36.99
C HIS A 257 3.44 25.95 37.36
N LYS A 258 2.72 26.18 38.46
CA LYS A 258 1.59 25.32 38.86
C LYS A 258 0.51 25.28 37.79
N LYS A 259 0.12 26.42 37.22
CA LYS A 259 -0.90 26.49 36.16
C LYS A 259 -0.44 25.79 34.87
N LEU A 260 0.81 26.00 34.47
CA LEU A 260 1.41 25.32 33.32
C LEU A 260 1.42 23.79 33.55
N LEU A 261 1.84 23.35 34.73
CA LEU A 261 1.90 21.94 35.10
C LEU A 261 0.51 21.30 35.15
N THR A 262 -0.51 22.00 35.65
CA THR A 262 -1.89 21.51 35.65
C THR A 262 -2.34 21.12 34.23
N VAL A 263 -2.19 22.03 33.26
CA VAL A 263 -2.58 21.75 31.87
C VAL A 263 -1.73 20.63 31.26
N GLU A 264 -0.42 20.61 31.54
CA GLU A 264 0.48 19.57 31.06
C GLU A 264 0.11 18.19 31.57
N LEU A 265 -0.19 18.05 32.87
CA LEU A 265 -0.57 16.77 33.49
C LEU A 265 -1.92 16.27 32.95
N LEU A 266 -2.89 17.16 32.76
CA LEU A 266 -4.18 16.82 32.15
C LEU A 266 -3.98 16.24 30.74
N LEU A 267 -3.07 16.79 29.95
CA LEU A 267 -2.77 16.27 28.62
C LEU A 267 -1.89 15.02 28.64
N ALA A 268 -1.01 14.88 29.63
CA ALA A 268 -0.05 13.79 29.73
C ALA A 268 -0.61 12.47 30.30
N ASN A 269 -1.69 12.51 31.09
CA ASN A 269 -2.28 11.30 31.69
C ASN A 269 -3.08 10.46 30.67
N ASP A 270 -2.39 9.74 29.80
CA ASP A 270 -3.00 8.93 28.75
C ASP A 270 -3.70 7.64 29.24
N ASN A 271 -3.63 7.31 30.54
CA ASN A 271 -4.30 6.15 31.12
C ASN A 271 -5.81 6.34 31.35
N GLU A 272 -6.27 7.59 31.37
CA GLU A 272 -7.67 7.94 31.61
C GLU A 272 -8.25 8.76 30.47
N ALA A 273 -9.58 8.76 30.35
CA ALA A 273 -10.29 9.61 29.40
C ALA A 273 -9.95 11.10 29.68
N LEU A 274 -9.83 11.89 28.61
CA LEU A 274 -9.52 13.31 28.75
C LEU A 274 -10.73 14.07 29.30
N ASP A 275 -10.60 14.69 30.47
CA ASP A 275 -11.60 15.64 30.96
C ASP A 275 -11.46 16.96 30.19
N THR A 276 -12.27 17.11 29.15
CA THR A 276 -12.23 18.30 28.27
C THR A 276 -12.67 19.56 28.99
N LYS A 277 -13.61 19.47 29.94
CA LYS A 277 -14.09 20.63 30.72
C LYS A 277 -13.00 21.13 31.66
N LEU A 278 -12.32 20.21 32.33
CA LEU A 278 -11.21 20.56 33.23
C LEU A 278 -10.03 21.14 32.44
N LEU A 279 -9.73 20.59 31.25
CA LEU A 279 -8.71 21.14 30.35
C LEU A 279 -9.05 22.56 29.88
N GLU A 280 -10.30 22.80 29.48
CA GLU A 280 -10.79 24.13 29.08
C GLU A 280 -10.69 25.13 30.24
N SER A 281 -11.13 24.75 31.44
CA SER A 281 -11.03 25.56 32.64
C SER A 281 -9.58 25.89 32.99
N GLY A 282 -8.71 24.88 33.03
CA GLY A 282 -7.29 25.06 33.35
C GLY A 282 -6.55 25.94 32.34
N THR A 283 -6.90 25.81 31.05
CA THR A 283 -6.32 26.66 29.99
C THR A 283 -6.80 28.10 30.09
N LYS A 284 -8.10 28.31 30.38
CA LYS A 284 -8.66 29.65 30.64
C LYS A 284 -8.01 30.29 31.86
N GLU A 285 -7.85 29.54 32.94
CA GLU A 285 -7.17 30.01 34.15
C GLU A 285 -5.70 30.38 33.94
N LEU A 286 -5.02 29.74 32.99
CA LEU A 286 -3.66 30.10 32.58
C LEU A 286 -3.67 31.38 31.76
N TYR A 287 -4.60 31.51 30.80
CA TYR A 287 -4.80 32.72 30.02
C TYR A 287 -5.07 33.93 30.92
N ASP A 288 -6.08 33.84 31.79
CA ASP A 288 -6.50 34.92 32.68
C ASP A 288 -5.35 35.32 33.62
N TYR A 289 -4.52 34.38 34.06
CA TYR A 289 -3.33 34.68 34.86
C TYR A 289 -2.26 35.44 34.06
N CYS A 290 -2.00 35.03 32.81
CA CYS A 290 -1.07 35.73 31.93
C CYS A 290 -1.54 37.16 31.60
N GLU A 291 -2.84 37.33 31.36
CA GLU A 291 -3.44 38.63 31.05
C GLU A 291 -3.47 39.54 32.29
N GLN A 292 -4.09 39.08 33.38
CA GLN A 292 -4.46 39.94 34.51
C GLN A 292 -3.36 40.08 35.56
N ILE A 293 -2.53 39.05 35.75
CA ILE A 293 -1.52 39.03 36.82
C ILE A 293 -0.12 39.32 36.26
N ILE A 294 0.23 38.69 35.14
CA ILE A 294 1.50 38.98 34.46
C ILE A 294 1.42 40.29 33.66
N GLY A 295 0.24 40.66 33.16
CA GLY A 295 0.03 41.90 32.43
C GLY A 295 0.37 41.80 30.93
N PHE A 296 0.30 40.60 30.34
CA PHE A 296 0.46 40.47 28.89
C PHE A 296 -0.75 41.08 28.17
N ASP A 297 -0.47 41.96 27.20
CA ASP A 297 -1.50 42.50 26.33
C ASP A 297 -2.04 41.45 25.35
N GLN A 298 -3.16 41.75 24.71
CA GLN A 298 -3.82 40.83 23.77
C GLN A 298 -2.86 40.38 22.66
N LYS A 299 -2.08 41.32 22.11
CA LYS A 299 -1.12 41.03 21.04
C LYS A 299 -0.08 40.00 21.50
N THR A 300 0.48 40.19 22.69
CA THR A 300 1.44 39.23 23.28
C THR A 300 0.80 37.88 23.48
N LEU A 301 -0.43 37.80 24.00
CA LEU A 301 -1.14 36.52 24.19
C LEU A 301 -1.41 35.79 22.85
N THR A 302 -1.76 36.54 21.80
CA THR A 302 -1.90 36.02 20.44
C THR A 302 -0.56 35.51 19.89
N ASP A 303 0.52 36.28 20.03
CA ASP A 303 1.88 35.93 19.57
C ASP A 303 2.42 34.68 20.29
N LEU A 304 2.19 34.57 21.60
CA LEU A 304 2.50 33.38 22.41
C LEU A 304 1.74 32.14 21.92
N GLY A 305 0.56 32.33 21.33
CA GLY A 305 -0.21 31.27 20.66
C GLY A 305 -1.40 30.73 21.45
N PHE A 306 -1.95 31.47 22.42
CA PHE A 306 -3.14 31.03 23.17
C PHE A 306 -4.34 30.74 22.25
N GLU A 307 -4.63 31.63 21.29
CA GLU A 307 -5.71 31.44 20.31
C GLU A 307 -5.49 30.18 19.46
N ARG A 308 -4.25 29.97 18.99
CA ARG A 308 -3.86 28.77 18.23
C ARG A 308 -4.08 27.50 19.05
N PHE A 309 -3.69 27.50 20.32
CA PHE A 309 -3.88 26.38 21.21
C PHE A 309 -5.38 26.12 21.49
N ASN A 310 -6.17 27.16 21.76
CA ASN A 310 -7.61 27.05 21.97
C ASN A 310 -8.33 26.47 20.72
N MET A 311 -7.97 26.94 19.52
CA MET A 311 -8.46 26.36 18.27
C MET A 311 -8.04 24.90 18.09
N ALA A 312 -6.86 24.51 18.57
CA ALA A 312 -6.44 23.11 18.55
C ALA A 312 -7.29 22.28 19.53
N MET A 313 -7.54 22.75 20.76
CA MET A 313 -8.37 22.06 21.75
C MET A 313 -9.77 21.78 21.22
N LYS A 314 -10.45 22.79 20.67
CA LYS A 314 -11.80 22.64 20.11
C LYS A 314 -11.91 21.56 19.03
N ARG A 315 -10.82 21.27 18.33
CA ARG A 315 -10.78 20.30 17.22
C ARG A 315 -10.31 18.90 17.60
N LYS A 316 -9.64 18.75 18.75
CA LYS A 316 -8.85 17.55 19.09
C LYS A 316 -9.07 17.05 20.52
N ALA A 317 -9.62 17.86 21.41
CA ALA A 317 -9.92 17.46 22.78
C ALA A 317 -11.25 16.70 22.75
N HIS A 318 -11.17 15.37 22.88
CA HIS A 318 -12.33 14.49 22.87
C HIS A 318 -12.40 13.72 24.18
N ALA A 319 -13.53 13.81 24.88
CA ALA A 319 -13.77 13.02 26.10
C ALA A 319 -13.86 11.52 25.81
N ASP A 320 -14.34 11.18 24.63
CA ASP A 320 -14.43 9.82 24.09
C ASP A 320 -13.20 9.41 23.28
N GLY A 321 -12.05 10.08 23.46
CA GLY A 321 -10.77 9.69 22.84
C GLY A 321 -10.28 8.28 23.23
N PHE A 322 -9.10 7.91 22.73
CA PHE A 322 -8.43 6.69 23.18
C PHE A 322 -7.68 6.89 24.50
N VAL A 323 -7.76 5.88 25.35
CA VAL A 323 -6.79 5.68 26.43
C VAL A 323 -5.62 4.85 25.91
N ARG A 324 -4.49 4.98 26.60
CA ARG A 324 -3.30 4.18 26.37
C ARG A 324 -3.61 2.72 26.60
N GLU A 325 -3.20 1.88 25.67
CA GLU A 325 -3.35 0.43 25.77
C GLU A 325 -2.11 -0.27 25.20
N ASN A 326 -1.75 -1.40 25.82
CA ASN A 326 -0.75 -2.30 25.28
C ASN A 326 -1.33 -3.06 24.08
N THR A 327 -0.57 -3.09 22.98
CA THR A 327 -0.98 -3.86 21.78
C THR A 327 -0.65 -5.35 21.90
N GLY A 328 0.25 -5.70 22.80
CA GLY A 328 0.81 -7.05 22.97
C GLY A 328 1.93 -7.39 21.99
N LEU A 329 2.37 -6.45 21.13
CA LEU A 329 3.57 -6.61 20.32
C LEU A 329 4.81 -6.18 21.11
N LEU A 330 5.88 -6.95 20.98
CA LEU A 330 7.18 -6.69 21.59
C LEU A 330 8.22 -6.34 20.53
N LYS A 331 9.20 -5.52 20.91
CA LYS A 331 10.34 -5.22 20.06
C LYS A 331 11.23 -6.44 19.82
N SER A 332 11.30 -7.31 20.83
CA SER A 332 12.00 -8.60 20.82
C SER A 332 11.22 -9.75 20.16
N ASP A 333 9.99 -9.51 19.68
CA ASP A 333 9.25 -10.54 18.93
C ASP A 333 10.07 -10.98 17.70
N PRO A 334 10.13 -12.30 17.40
CA PRO A 334 10.78 -12.76 16.19
C PRO A 334 10.15 -12.13 14.95
N LYS A 335 10.94 -12.08 13.87
CA LYS A 335 10.41 -11.71 12.56
C LYS A 335 9.28 -12.69 12.19
N ARG A 336 8.18 -12.16 11.67
CA ARG A 336 7.10 -12.98 11.10
C ARG A 336 7.58 -13.60 9.78
N PRO A 337 6.95 -14.68 9.27
CA PRO A 337 7.36 -15.28 8.00
C PRO A 337 7.46 -14.29 6.83
N ILE A 338 6.54 -13.31 6.74
CA ILE A 338 6.57 -12.25 5.73
C ILE A 338 7.71 -11.21 5.90
N GLU A 339 8.30 -11.14 7.10
CA GLU A 339 9.38 -10.20 7.47
C GLU A 339 10.78 -10.82 7.31
N GLU A 340 10.85 -12.13 7.02
CA GLU A 340 12.12 -12.88 6.91
C GLU A 340 12.82 -12.67 5.57
N ASN A 341 12.05 -12.62 4.48
CA ASN A 341 12.56 -12.49 3.11
C ASN A 341 11.87 -11.34 2.39
N THR A 342 12.45 -10.90 1.27
CA THR A 342 11.80 -9.89 0.43
C THR A 342 10.46 -10.43 -0.09
N PHE A 343 9.49 -9.53 -0.33
CA PHE A 343 8.18 -9.95 -0.83
C PHE A 343 8.27 -10.66 -2.19
N ALA A 344 9.30 -10.36 -2.97
CA ALA A 344 9.56 -11.03 -4.24
C ALA A 344 10.05 -12.48 -4.04
N GLU A 345 10.99 -12.69 -3.12
CA GLU A 345 11.47 -14.03 -2.75
C GLU A 345 10.34 -14.89 -2.23
N LEU A 346 9.50 -14.32 -1.36
CA LEU A 346 8.32 -14.97 -0.81
C LEU A 346 7.36 -15.51 -1.87
N ILE A 347 7.13 -14.77 -2.97
CA ILE A 347 6.32 -15.27 -4.11
C ILE A 347 7.09 -16.32 -4.91
N SER A 348 8.36 -16.06 -5.25
CA SER A 348 9.20 -17.02 -5.98
C SER A 348 9.39 -18.33 -5.22
N ASP A 349 9.31 -18.31 -3.89
CA ASP A 349 9.46 -19.47 -3.04
C ASP A 349 8.21 -20.37 -2.95
N LEU A 350 7.09 -19.93 -3.54
CA LEU A 350 5.91 -20.78 -3.65
C LEU A 350 6.26 -22.06 -4.44
N PRO A 351 5.75 -23.25 -4.02
CA PRO A 351 6.14 -24.53 -4.61
C PRO A 351 6.00 -24.61 -6.13
N GLN A 352 4.98 -23.94 -6.69
CA GLN A 352 4.70 -23.93 -8.12
C GLN A 352 5.75 -23.12 -8.89
N PHE A 353 6.25 -22.02 -8.34
CA PHE A 353 7.31 -21.20 -8.94
C PHE A 353 8.66 -21.92 -8.88
N LYS A 354 9.04 -22.47 -7.71
CA LYS A 354 10.26 -23.31 -7.59
C LYS A 354 10.26 -24.44 -8.61
N LYS A 355 9.13 -25.13 -8.73
CA LYS A 355 9.02 -26.23 -9.67
C LYS A 355 9.14 -25.79 -11.13
N LEU A 356 8.60 -24.62 -11.48
CA LEU A 356 8.76 -24.06 -12.82
C LEU A 356 10.23 -23.69 -13.11
N ASP A 357 10.91 -23.05 -12.17
CA ASP A 357 12.33 -22.71 -12.28
C ASP A 357 13.22 -23.96 -12.40
N GLU A 358 12.92 -25.02 -11.65
CA GLU A 358 13.57 -26.33 -11.78
C GLU A 358 13.38 -26.93 -13.18
N ILE A 359 12.15 -26.90 -13.70
CA ILE A 359 11.83 -27.41 -15.04
C ILE A 359 12.62 -26.65 -16.09
N VAL A 360 12.60 -25.32 -16.04
CA VAL A 360 13.32 -24.46 -17.01
C VAL A 360 14.82 -24.75 -16.98
N SER A 361 15.39 -24.90 -15.78
CA SER A 361 16.81 -25.23 -15.62
C SER A 361 17.16 -26.58 -16.25
N GLN A 362 16.37 -27.62 -15.99
CA GLN A 362 16.58 -28.95 -16.58
C GLN A 362 16.35 -28.97 -18.10
N VAL A 363 15.39 -28.16 -18.61
CA VAL A 363 15.13 -28.06 -20.05
C VAL A 363 16.28 -27.35 -20.77
N LYS A 364 16.96 -26.38 -20.14
CA LYS A 364 18.17 -25.73 -20.69
C LYS A 364 19.34 -26.68 -20.87
N GLU A 365 19.42 -27.74 -20.06
CA GLU A 365 20.45 -28.77 -20.18
C GLU A 365 20.20 -29.73 -21.37
N LYS A 366 19.01 -29.70 -21.99
CA LYS A 366 18.70 -30.52 -23.15
C LYS A 366 19.18 -29.86 -24.44
N GLU A 367 19.89 -30.62 -25.27
CA GLU A 367 20.27 -30.20 -26.61
C GLU A 367 19.01 -29.99 -27.49
N ASN A 368 19.05 -28.98 -28.37
CA ASN A 368 18.02 -28.70 -29.39
C ASN A 368 16.64 -28.23 -28.90
N VAL A 369 16.53 -27.65 -27.70
CA VAL A 369 15.30 -26.92 -27.31
C VAL A 369 15.37 -25.46 -27.83
N PRO A 370 14.38 -24.98 -28.60
CA PRO A 370 14.39 -23.61 -29.12
C PRO A 370 14.34 -22.54 -28.01
N GLU A 371 15.07 -21.44 -28.18
CA GLU A 371 15.06 -20.31 -27.22
C GLU A 371 13.66 -19.74 -26.95
N ALA A 372 12.78 -19.78 -27.97
CA ALA A 372 11.39 -19.38 -27.87
C ALA A 372 10.61 -20.11 -26.74
N VAL A 373 11.02 -21.32 -26.35
CA VAL A 373 10.46 -22.03 -25.19
C VAL A 373 10.77 -21.27 -23.90
N PHE A 374 12.02 -20.85 -23.71
CA PHE A 374 12.46 -20.12 -22.51
C PHE A 374 11.89 -18.70 -22.47
N ASP A 375 11.69 -18.06 -23.62
CA ASP A 375 11.06 -16.74 -23.71
C ASP A 375 9.58 -16.77 -23.34
N VAL A 376 8.84 -17.80 -23.77
CA VAL A 376 7.41 -17.92 -23.44
C VAL A 376 7.19 -18.39 -22.01
N VAL A 377 7.97 -19.36 -21.53
CA VAL A 377 7.80 -19.90 -20.18
C VAL A 377 8.32 -18.92 -19.13
N GLY A 378 9.47 -18.29 -19.37
CA GLY A 378 10.13 -17.42 -18.42
C GLY A 378 10.73 -18.17 -17.23
N SER A 379 11.29 -17.41 -16.28
CA SER A 379 11.85 -17.90 -15.02
C SER A 379 11.97 -16.73 -14.04
N ARG A 380 12.44 -17.01 -12.82
CA ARG A 380 12.72 -15.98 -11.80
C ARG A 380 13.54 -14.79 -12.30
N GLU A 381 14.51 -15.02 -13.19
CA GLU A 381 15.36 -13.97 -13.75
C GLU A 381 14.60 -13.06 -14.73
N LYS A 382 13.57 -13.59 -15.40
CA LYS A 382 12.74 -12.90 -16.39
C LYS A 382 11.41 -12.39 -15.81
N LYS A 383 11.33 -12.16 -14.49
CA LYS A 383 10.10 -11.77 -13.77
C LYS A 383 9.50 -10.40 -14.15
N GLY A 384 10.21 -9.59 -14.93
CA GLY A 384 9.77 -8.28 -15.44
C GLY A 384 9.44 -8.27 -16.94
N GLU A 385 9.45 -9.43 -17.60
CA GLU A 385 9.24 -9.55 -19.05
C GLU A 385 7.83 -10.06 -19.38
N SER A 386 7.45 -10.10 -20.67
CA SER A 386 6.17 -10.67 -21.11
C SER A 386 6.27 -12.18 -21.31
N ASN A 387 6.13 -12.93 -20.21
CA ASN A 387 6.15 -14.39 -20.21
C ASN A 387 5.22 -15.00 -19.15
N TYR A 388 5.06 -16.32 -19.20
CA TYR A 388 4.19 -17.07 -18.29
C TYR A 388 4.58 -16.87 -16.81
N TYR A 389 5.86 -17.00 -16.46
CA TYR A 389 6.36 -16.81 -15.10
C TYR A 389 6.02 -15.42 -14.56
N ALA A 390 6.40 -14.36 -15.29
CA ALA A 390 6.21 -12.97 -14.90
C ALA A 390 4.74 -12.61 -14.74
N ASN A 391 3.88 -13.08 -15.65
CA ASN A 391 2.44 -12.88 -15.53
C ASN A 391 1.89 -13.55 -14.26
N PHE A 392 2.19 -14.83 -14.04
CA PHE A 392 1.72 -15.51 -12.82
C PHE A 392 2.29 -14.89 -11.56
N PHE A 393 3.53 -14.40 -11.58
CA PHE A 393 4.14 -13.69 -10.46
C PHE A 393 3.35 -12.41 -10.13
N THR A 394 2.99 -11.63 -11.15
CA THR A 394 2.17 -10.41 -11.01
C THR A 394 0.77 -10.72 -10.51
N VAL A 395 0.13 -11.78 -11.02
CA VAL A 395 -1.19 -12.23 -10.55
C VAL A 395 -1.10 -12.71 -9.09
N ALA A 396 -0.09 -13.52 -8.74
CA ALA A 396 0.16 -13.97 -7.38
C ALA A 396 0.35 -12.78 -6.43
N ARG A 397 1.19 -11.80 -6.80
CA ARG A 397 1.41 -10.55 -6.05
C ARG A 397 0.11 -9.83 -5.72
N LYS A 398 -0.83 -9.77 -6.66
CA LYS A 398 -2.10 -9.04 -6.51
C LYS A 398 -3.16 -9.84 -5.75
N HIS A 399 -3.03 -11.16 -5.64
CA HIS A 399 -4.01 -12.06 -4.99
C HIS A 399 -3.53 -12.73 -3.70
N LEU A 400 -2.30 -12.43 -3.26
CA LEU A 400 -1.74 -13.04 -2.05
C LEU A 400 -2.47 -12.52 -0.79
N LEU A 401 -2.93 -13.44 0.04
CA LEU A 401 -3.48 -13.14 1.36
C LEU A 401 -2.42 -13.33 2.42
N VAL A 402 -2.11 -12.26 3.12
CA VAL A 402 -1.26 -12.31 4.31
C VAL A 402 -2.15 -12.50 5.53
N GLN A 403 -1.96 -13.61 6.24
CA GLN A 403 -2.64 -13.89 7.50
C GLN A 403 -2.03 -13.05 8.64
N ASN A 404 -2.73 -12.97 9.78
CA ASN A 404 -2.27 -12.15 10.92
C ASN A 404 -0.94 -12.64 11.54
N ASP A 405 -0.59 -13.92 11.37
CA ASP A 405 0.70 -14.48 11.78
C ASP A 405 1.83 -14.18 10.78
N GLY A 406 1.52 -13.55 9.64
CA GLY A 406 2.46 -13.27 8.55
C GLY A 406 2.61 -14.40 7.54
N THR A 407 1.87 -15.50 7.68
CA THR A 407 1.84 -16.55 6.65
C THR A 407 1.08 -16.09 5.42
N MET A 408 1.50 -16.58 4.25
CA MET A 408 0.90 -16.24 2.97
C MET A 408 0.01 -17.38 2.49
N ASN A 409 -1.12 -17.02 1.90
CA ASN A 409 -2.02 -17.96 1.24
C ASN A 409 -2.39 -17.42 -0.15
N ILE A 410 -2.41 -18.31 -1.13
CA ILE A 410 -2.80 -18.02 -2.50
C ILE A 410 -3.94 -18.95 -2.90
N SER A 411 -4.91 -18.41 -3.64
CA SER A 411 -6.09 -19.19 -4.05
C SER A 411 -5.69 -20.41 -4.91
N ASP A 412 -6.32 -21.54 -4.64
CA ASP A 412 -6.27 -22.75 -5.49
C ASP A 412 -6.54 -22.47 -6.97
N ASN A 413 -7.34 -21.44 -7.26
CA ASN A 413 -7.67 -21.04 -8.63
C ASN A 413 -6.47 -20.47 -9.39
N LEU A 414 -5.42 -20.04 -8.68
CA LEU A 414 -4.15 -19.59 -9.25
C LEU A 414 -3.10 -20.69 -9.23
N THR A 415 -3.07 -21.53 -8.18
CA THR A 415 -2.03 -22.56 -8.03
C THR A 415 -2.29 -23.83 -8.83
N LYS A 416 -3.53 -24.30 -8.94
CA LYS A 416 -3.88 -25.52 -9.71
C LYS A 416 -3.51 -25.40 -11.20
N PRO A 417 -3.78 -24.28 -11.86
CA PRO A 417 -3.37 -24.11 -13.25
C PRO A 417 -1.87 -24.15 -13.47
N MET A 418 -1.13 -23.47 -12.59
CA MET A 418 0.33 -23.47 -12.64
C MET A 418 0.89 -24.88 -12.43
N LEU A 419 0.30 -25.65 -11.52
CA LEU A 419 0.64 -27.07 -11.36
C LEU A 419 0.38 -27.90 -12.62
N LEU A 420 -0.73 -27.66 -13.34
CA LEU A 420 -1.05 -28.36 -14.59
C LEU A 420 -0.07 -27.98 -15.71
N VAL A 421 0.30 -26.71 -15.80
CA VAL A 421 1.30 -26.22 -16.78
C VAL A 421 2.68 -26.82 -16.48
N ASN A 422 3.11 -26.83 -15.21
CA ASN A 422 4.38 -27.47 -14.81
C ASN A 422 4.41 -28.94 -15.23
N LYS A 423 3.35 -29.70 -14.94
CA LYS A 423 3.24 -31.11 -15.37
C LYS A 423 3.26 -31.28 -16.89
N MET A 424 2.69 -30.32 -17.62
CA MET A 424 2.68 -30.32 -19.08
C MET A 424 4.10 -30.15 -19.63
N LEU A 425 4.84 -29.16 -19.12
CA LEU A 425 6.23 -28.92 -19.48
C LEU A 425 7.12 -30.11 -19.15
N GLU A 426 6.99 -30.68 -17.95
CA GLU A 426 7.72 -31.90 -17.55
C GLU A 426 7.45 -33.07 -18.48
N THR A 427 6.17 -33.34 -18.77
CA THR A 427 5.78 -34.48 -19.62
C THR A 427 6.35 -34.35 -21.03
N VAL A 428 6.30 -33.14 -21.59
CA VAL A 428 6.73 -32.91 -22.98
C VAL A 428 8.25 -32.92 -23.07
N PHE A 429 8.92 -32.09 -22.28
CA PHE A 429 10.35 -31.83 -22.45
C PHE A 429 11.25 -32.72 -21.61
N LEU A 430 10.84 -33.13 -20.41
CA LEU A 430 11.75 -33.78 -19.45
C LEU A 430 11.56 -35.30 -19.35
N ASP A 431 10.33 -35.78 -19.46
CA ASP A 431 10.01 -37.20 -19.26
C ASP A 431 10.53 -38.08 -20.40
N GLU A 432 11.61 -38.82 -20.18
CA GLU A 432 12.18 -39.74 -21.18
C GLU A 432 11.62 -41.15 -21.10
N THR A 433 10.89 -41.46 -20.02
CA THR A 433 10.32 -42.79 -19.79
C THR A 433 9.07 -43.05 -20.65
N LYS A 434 8.40 -41.98 -21.09
CA LYS A 434 7.17 -42.05 -21.89
C LYS A 434 7.48 -41.94 -23.38
N THR A 435 6.91 -42.87 -24.15
CA THR A 435 6.86 -42.77 -25.62
C THR A 435 6.09 -41.52 -26.06
N LEU A 436 6.33 -41.04 -27.28
CA LEU A 436 5.64 -39.89 -27.85
C LEU A 436 4.10 -40.01 -27.73
N LYS A 437 3.55 -41.17 -28.06
CA LYS A 437 2.10 -41.44 -27.96
C LYS A 437 1.58 -41.34 -26.52
N GLN A 438 2.36 -41.79 -25.54
CA GLN A 438 1.99 -41.65 -24.13
C GLN A 438 2.06 -40.19 -23.68
N LYS A 439 3.08 -39.43 -24.12
CA LYS A 439 3.17 -37.99 -23.86
C LYS A 439 1.97 -37.24 -24.43
N GLU A 440 1.56 -37.55 -25.67
CA GLU A 440 0.39 -36.94 -26.29
C GLU A 440 -0.92 -37.22 -25.52
N VAL A 441 -1.10 -38.44 -25.02
CA VAL A 441 -2.29 -38.80 -24.22
C VAL A 441 -2.33 -38.01 -22.91
N VAL A 442 -1.20 -37.92 -22.21
CA VAL A 442 -1.10 -37.16 -20.96
C VAL A 442 -1.29 -35.66 -21.22
N PHE A 443 -0.63 -35.13 -22.26
CA PHE A 443 -0.78 -33.73 -22.69
C PHE A 443 -2.24 -33.37 -22.99
N LYS A 444 -2.95 -34.20 -23.78
CA LYS A 444 -4.37 -33.99 -24.09
C LYS A 444 -5.25 -34.00 -22.83
N LYS A 445 -4.95 -34.88 -21.86
CA LYS A 445 -5.65 -34.91 -20.57
C LYS A 445 -5.40 -33.63 -19.78
N LEU A 446 -4.14 -33.22 -19.62
CA LEU A 446 -3.77 -32.00 -18.90
C LEU A 446 -4.36 -30.74 -19.54
N LYS A 447 -4.34 -30.65 -20.88
CA LYS A 447 -4.99 -29.57 -21.62
C LYS A 447 -6.49 -29.49 -21.33
N LYS A 448 -7.19 -30.62 -21.37
CA LYS A 448 -8.64 -30.68 -21.05
C LYS A 448 -8.94 -30.25 -19.60
N GLU A 449 -8.07 -30.59 -18.65
CA GLU A 449 -8.22 -30.14 -17.26
C GLU A 449 -7.99 -28.62 -17.14
N LEU A 450 -6.99 -28.09 -17.86
CA LEU A 450 -6.64 -26.67 -17.90
C LEU A 450 -7.70 -25.80 -18.59
N ASP A 451 -8.41 -26.35 -19.58
CA ASP A 451 -9.51 -25.68 -20.29
C ASP A 451 -10.61 -25.20 -19.33
N SER A 452 -10.80 -25.89 -18.20
CA SER A 452 -11.75 -25.48 -17.16
C SER A 452 -11.34 -24.23 -16.36
N TYR A 453 -10.10 -23.76 -16.55
CA TYR A 453 -9.54 -22.60 -15.87
C TYR A 453 -9.14 -21.46 -16.81
N TYR A 454 -8.83 -21.71 -18.10
CA TYR A 454 -8.30 -20.67 -19.01
C TYR A 454 -8.84 -20.70 -20.44
N THR A 455 -9.86 -21.49 -20.78
CA THR A 455 -10.47 -21.34 -22.11
C THR A 455 -11.33 -20.07 -22.14
N PRO A 456 -11.15 -19.12 -23.07
CA PRO A 456 -11.90 -17.86 -23.13
C PRO A 456 -13.37 -18.07 -23.51
N SER A 457 -14.15 -18.61 -22.58
CA SER A 457 -15.59 -18.84 -22.69
C SER A 457 -16.35 -18.03 -21.64
N LEU A 458 -17.58 -17.63 -21.97
CA LEU A 458 -18.46 -16.95 -21.02
C LEU A 458 -18.67 -17.77 -19.74
N PHE A 459 -18.77 -19.10 -19.87
CA PHE A 459 -18.94 -20.00 -18.74
C PHE A 459 -17.74 -20.01 -17.80
N ASN A 460 -16.51 -20.04 -18.32
CA ASN A 460 -15.32 -20.00 -17.49
C ASN A 460 -15.06 -18.60 -16.91
N LYS A 461 -15.39 -17.53 -17.65
CA LYS A 461 -15.39 -16.16 -17.12
C LYS A 461 -16.33 -16.04 -15.92
N PHE A 462 -17.53 -16.60 -16.02
CA PHE A 462 -18.48 -16.68 -14.91
C PHE A 462 -17.95 -17.52 -13.73
N LYS A 463 -17.35 -18.69 -13.99
CA LYS A 463 -16.70 -19.48 -12.94
C LYS A 463 -15.59 -18.71 -12.24
N SER A 464 -14.77 -17.95 -12.98
CA SER A 464 -13.72 -17.09 -12.41
C SER A 464 -14.33 -16.03 -11.48
N MET A 465 -15.43 -15.41 -11.90
CA MET A 465 -16.18 -14.46 -11.07
C MET A 465 -16.69 -15.10 -9.77
N VAL A 466 -17.36 -16.25 -9.85
CA VAL A 466 -17.89 -16.96 -8.66
C VAL A 466 -16.76 -17.36 -7.72
N ARG A 467 -15.63 -17.84 -8.26
CA ARG A 467 -14.43 -18.17 -7.49
C ARG A 467 -13.85 -16.94 -6.78
N GLY A 468 -13.75 -15.82 -7.48
CA GLY A 468 -13.35 -14.53 -6.92
C GLY A 468 -14.28 -14.06 -5.82
N ILE A 469 -15.60 -14.21 -6.01
CA ILE A 469 -16.63 -13.92 -5.00
C ILE A 469 -16.41 -14.77 -3.75
N LEU A 470 -16.30 -16.09 -3.89
CA LEU A 470 -16.08 -17.00 -2.75
C LEU A 470 -14.79 -16.67 -1.99
N PHE A 471 -13.73 -16.34 -2.73
CA PHE A 471 -12.48 -15.89 -2.15
C PHE A 471 -12.64 -14.56 -1.40
N GLY A 472 -13.32 -13.59 -2.01
CA GLY A 472 -13.64 -12.30 -1.39
C GLY A 472 -14.52 -12.43 -0.15
N LEU A 473 -15.43 -13.41 -0.10
CA LEU A 473 -16.18 -13.74 1.11
C LEU A 473 -15.25 -14.26 2.21
N VAL A 474 -14.35 -15.20 1.91
CA VAL A 474 -13.35 -15.70 2.88
C VAL A 474 -12.48 -14.54 3.39
N VAL A 475 -12.09 -13.64 2.50
CA VAL A 475 -11.33 -12.42 2.82
C VAL A 475 -12.12 -11.50 3.75
N GLY A 476 -13.38 -11.21 3.44
CA GLY A 476 -14.26 -10.40 4.29
C GLY A 476 -14.62 -11.07 5.62
N PHE A 477 -14.71 -12.40 5.69
CA PHE A 477 -14.87 -13.12 6.97
C PHE A 477 -13.60 -13.08 7.82
N LYS A 478 -12.44 -13.07 7.17
CA LYS A 478 -11.14 -12.90 7.82
C LYS A 478 -10.83 -11.44 8.15
N GLU A 479 -11.64 -10.47 7.69
CA GLU A 479 -11.58 -9.06 8.12
C GLU A 479 -11.92 -8.94 9.61
N ARG A 480 -10.86 -9.12 10.40
CA ARG A 480 -10.52 -8.64 11.74
C ARG A 480 -11.67 -8.17 12.65
N HIS A 481 -11.76 -8.89 13.77
CA HIS A 481 -12.67 -8.83 14.92
C HIS A 481 -12.82 -7.50 15.70
N GLU A 482 -12.92 -6.35 15.04
CA GLU A 482 -13.34 -5.08 15.67
C GLU A 482 -14.49 -4.38 14.91
N ALA A 483 -14.99 -4.96 13.82
CA ALA A 483 -16.09 -4.40 13.04
C ALA A 483 -17.45 -4.63 13.74
N SER A 484 -18.28 -3.58 13.79
CA SER A 484 -19.68 -3.73 14.17
C SER A 484 -20.43 -4.58 13.13
N PHE A 485 -21.58 -5.16 13.48
CA PHE A 485 -22.39 -5.91 12.51
C PHE A 485 -22.80 -5.06 11.28
N LEU A 486 -23.07 -3.76 11.51
CA LEU A 486 -23.38 -2.78 10.47
C LEU A 486 -22.21 -2.53 9.51
N GLU A 487 -20.99 -2.80 9.95
CA GLU A 487 -19.78 -2.72 9.13
C GLU A 487 -19.47 -4.06 8.47
N ALA A 488 -19.63 -5.17 9.19
CA ALA A 488 -19.24 -6.50 8.72
C ALA A 488 -20.02 -6.94 7.46
N ILE A 489 -21.34 -6.73 7.43
CA ILE A 489 -22.17 -7.18 6.30
C ILE A 489 -21.81 -6.45 5.00
N PRO A 490 -21.84 -5.11 4.93
CA PRO A 490 -21.49 -4.41 3.70
C PRO A 490 -20.07 -4.70 3.22
N ASN A 491 -19.09 -4.83 4.13
CA ASN A 491 -17.71 -5.18 3.77
C ASN A 491 -17.58 -6.59 3.21
N LEU A 492 -18.34 -7.55 3.73
CA LEU A 492 -18.37 -8.92 3.19
C LEU A 492 -18.78 -8.90 1.71
N PHE A 493 -19.85 -8.16 1.37
CA PHE A 493 -20.31 -8.01 0.00
C PHE A 493 -19.36 -7.20 -0.87
N PHE A 494 -18.79 -6.11 -0.34
CA PHE A 494 -17.82 -5.29 -1.07
C PHE A 494 -16.53 -6.07 -1.40
N SER A 495 -16.00 -6.84 -0.45
CA SER A 495 -14.84 -7.72 -0.66
C SER A 495 -15.13 -8.80 -1.70
N ALA A 496 -16.30 -9.43 -1.62
CA ALA A 496 -16.76 -10.41 -2.60
C ALA A 496 -16.89 -9.81 -4.02
N TYR A 497 -17.53 -8.65 -4.14
CA TYR A 497 -17.69 -7.91 -5.39
C TYR A 497 -16.33 -7.56 -6.00
N SER A 498 -15.45 -6.94 -5.21
CA SER A 498 -14.12 -6.49 -5.65
C SER A 498 -13.27 -7.65 -6.15
N GLN A 499 -13.21 -8.76 -5.40
CA GLN A 499 -12.44 -9.94 -5.79
C GLN A 499 -13.07 -10.68 -6.98
N GLY A 500 -14.40 -10.68 -7.10
CA GLY A 500 -15.11 -11.20 -8.26
C GLY A 500 -14.75 -10.46 -9.55
N HIS A 501 -14.85 -9.13 -9.54
CA HIS A 501 -14.49 -8.28 -10.68
C HIS A 501 -13.01 -8.40 -11.05
N TYR A 502 -12.15 -8.39 -10.04
CA TYR A 502 -10.71 -8.48 -10.25
C TYR A 502 -10.26 -9.85 -10.80
N SER A 503 -10.89 -10.94 -10.37
CA SER A 503 -10.65 -12.29 -10.93
C SER A 503 -11.10 -12.39 -12.39
N VAL A 504 -12.05 -11.56 -12.81
CA VAL A 504 -12.51 -11.50 -14.20
C VAL A 504 -11.57 -10.66 -15.08
N SER A 505 -11.03 -9.56 -14.56
CA SER A 505 -10.11 -8.71 -15.33
C SER A 505 -8.77 -9.40 -15.62
N THR A 506 -8.24 -10.15 -14.65
CA THR A 506 -6.98 -10.91 -14.78
C THR A 506 -7.13 -12.20 -15.59
N TYR A 507 -8.36 -12.71 -15.75
CA TYR A 507 -8.67 -13.95 -16.45
C TYR A 507 -8.14 -13.96 -17.89
N ILE A 508 -8.55 -12.97 -18.69
CA ILE A 508 -8.29 -12.95 -20.15
C ILE A 508 -6.79 -12.91 -20.44
N TYR A 509 -6.05 -12.08 -19.71
CA TYR A 509 -4.62 -11.94 -19.88
C TYR A 509 -3.88 -13.25 -19.52
N SER A 510 -4.31 -13.90 -18.44
CA SER A 510 -3.76 -15.19 -18.04
C SER A 510 -4.06 -16.32 -19.03
N CYS A 511 -5.21 -16.27 -19.73
CA CYS A 511 -5.53 -17.23 -20.78
C CYS A 511 -4.53 -17.17 -21.94
N GLY A 512 -4.14 -15.96 -22.36
CA GLY A 512 -3.19 -15.77 -23.46
C GLY A 512 -1.82 -16.38 -23.16
N GLU A 513 -1.28 -16.15 -21.96
CA GLU A 513 0.03 -16.72 -21.58
C GLU A 513 -0.02 -18.25 -21.43
N VAL A 514 -1.11 -18.78 -20.86
CA VAL A 514 -1.31 -20.25 -20.81
C VAL A 514 -1.39 -20.85 -22.21
N GLU A 515 -2.10 -20.20 -23.14
CA GLU A 515 -2.24 -20.67 -24.51
C GLU A 515 -0.91 -20.71 -25.26
N LYS A 516 -0.04 -19.70 -25.06
CA LYS A 516 1.33 -19.71 -25.62
C LYS A 516 2.12 -20.93 -25.16
N VAL A 517 2.08 -21.26 -23.87
CA VAL A 517 2.79 -22.45 -23.33
C VAL A 517 2.21 -23.74 -23.91
N VAL A 518 0.89 -23.87 -23.97
CA VAL A 518 0.20 -25.02 -24.57
C VAL A 518 0.59 -25.20 -26.04
N ASN A 519 0.68 -24.10 -26.79
CA ASN A 519 1.05 -24.12 -28.21
C ASN A 519 2.50 -24.56 -28.42
N ILE A 520 3.43 -24.09 -27.58
CA ILE A 520 4.83 -24.54 -27.62
C ILE A 520 4.95 -26.03 -27.29
N CYS A 521 4.26 -26.50 -26.26
CA CYS A 521 4.25 -27.91 -25.90
C CYS A 521 3.67 -28.78 -27.04
N SER A 522 2.60 -28.31 -27.67
CA SER A 522 1.99 -28.96 -28.84
C SER A 522 2.95 -29.01 -30.04
N ALA A 523 3.65 -27.92 -30.32
CA ALA A 523 4.64 -27.85 -31.39
C ALA A 523 5.84 -28.78 -31.13
N ALA A 524 6.35 -28.83 -29.90
CA ALA A 524 7.43 -29.74 -29.52
C ALA A 524 7.07 -31.21 -29.71
N LEU A 525 5.84 -31.61 -29.34
CA LEU A 525 5.35 -32.98 -29.58
C LEU A 525 5.25 -33.30 -31.09
N LYS A 526 4.76 -32.35 -31.91
CA LYS A 526 4.68 -32.54 -33.37
C LYS A 526 6.05 -32.67 -34.02
N ASN A 527 7.01 -31.83 -33.63
CA ASN A 527 8.37 -31.85 -34.17
C ASN A 527 9.18 -33.06 -33.69
N SER A 528 8.75 -33.71 -32.61
CA SER A 528 9.34 -34.96 -32.10
C SER A 528 8.77 -36.21 -32.78
N ALA A 529 7.77 -36.05 -33.66
CA ALA A 529 7.27 -37.16 -34.49
C ALA A 529 8.33 -37.47 -35.56
N PRO A 530 8.71 -38.75 -35.77
CA PRO A 530 9.59 -39.09 -36.87
C PRO A 530 8.94 -38.61 -38.18
N GLU A 531 9.72 -37.96 -39.04
CA GLU A 531 9.31 -37.70 -40.42
C GLU A 531 8.79 -39.01 -40.98
N ASN A 532 7.53 -39.03 -41.42
CA ASN A 532 7.01 -40.15 -42.19
C ASN A 532 8.01 -40.37 -43.33
N THR A 533 8.72 -41.49 -43.31
CA THR A 533 9.34 -42.06 -44.49
C THR A 533 8.20 -42.33 -45.46
N GLN A 534 7.83 -41.32 -46.26
CA GLN A 534 7.13 -41.58 -47.49
C GLN A 534 8.11 -42.42 -48.30
N GLU A 535 7.80 -43.71 -48.43
CA GLU A 535 8.36 -44.54 -49.48
C GLU A 535 8.26 -43.72 -50.76
N ILE A 536 9.43 -43.31 -51.27
CA ILE A 536 9.56 -42.76 -52.61
C ILE A 536 9.25 -43.92 -53.53
N HIS A 537 7.97 -44.06 -53.88
CA HIS A 537 7.58 -44.84 -55.05
C HIS A 537 8.01 -44.01 -56.27
N VAL A 538 9.14 -44.41 -56.83
CA VAL A 538 9.64 -43.88 -58.10
C VAL A 538 8.63 -44.25 -59.19
N SER A 539 7.87 -43.27 -59.65
CA SER A 539 7.28 -43.32 -60.99
C SER A 539 7.14 -41.91 -61.58
N SER A 540 7.98 -41.67 -62.58
CA SER A 540 7.89 -40.68 -63.67
C SER A 540 7.94 -39.17 -63.35
N LEU A 541 9.11 -38.59 -63.63
CA LEU A 541 9.27 -37.22 -64.16
C LEU A 541 8.55 -37.08 -65.52
N PRO A 542 8.05 -35.87 -65.86
CA PRO A 542 8.84 -34.87 -66.62
C PRO A 542 8.66 -33.44 -66.04
N SER A 543 9.72 -32.71 -65.65
CA SER A 543 10.67 -31.88 -66.42
C SER A 543 10.15 -30.50 -66.90
N PHE A 544 10.93 -29.45 -66.56
CA PHE A 544 11.01 -28.07 -67.12
C PHE A 544 10.00 -27.02 -66.57
N PHE A 545 10.33 -25.79 -66.16
CA PHE A 545 11.48 -24.89 -66.39
C PHE A 545 11.72 -23.90 -65.22
N ASN A 546 12.97 -23.43 -65.13
CA ASN A 546 13.55 -22.30 -64.39
C ASN A 546 12.70 -21.01 -64.28
N ASN A 547 12.84 -20.27 -63.17
CA ASN A 547 13.72 -19.08 -63.15
C ASN A 547 13.86 -18.43 -61.77
N ALA A 548 15.11 -18.06 -61.48
CA ALA A 548 15.57 -17.26 -60.36
C ALA A 548 15.09 -15.79 -60.45
N GLY A 549 14.99 -15.13 -59.30
CA GLY A 549 14.73 -13.68 -59.23
C GLY A 549 14.88 -13.13 -57.81
N VAL A 550 16.10 -12.71 -57.48
CA VAL A 550 16.51 -11.91 -56.32
C VAL A 550 15.84 -10.53 -56.35
N ALA A 551 15.38 -9.99 -55.21
CA ALA A 551 15.71 -8.63 -54.73
C ALA A 551 14.93 -8.22 -53.46
N LYS A 552 15.67 -7.55 -52.57
CA LYS A 552 15.23 -6.72 -51.44
C LYS A 552 14.49 -5.47 -51.94
N ASP A 553 13.55 -4.96 -51.15
CA ASP A 553 13.67 -3.68 -50.40
C ASP A 553 12.31 -3.07 -50.02
N HIS A 554 12.38 -2.29 -48.93
CA HIS A 554 11.40 -1.35 -48.39
C HIS A 554 10.59 -0.54 -49.43
N ASN A 555 9.30 -0.30 -49.20
CA ASN A 555 8.79 0.93 -48.56
C ASN A 555 7.26 1.03 -48.55
N ALA A 556 6.80 1.91 -47.65
CA ALA A 556 5.44 2.38 -47.40
C ALA A 556 4.60 2.70 -48.64
N ILE A 557 3.27 2.54 -48.51
CA ILE A 557 2.27 3.35 -49.22
C ILE A 557 1.08 3.63 -48.28
N GLU A 558 0.85 4.92 -48.06
CA GLU A 558 -0.38 5.56 -47.62
C GLU A 558 -1.49 5.40 -48.68
N THR A 559 -2.76 5.32 -48.26
CA THR A 559 -3.85 5.88 -49.08
C THR A 559 -4.93 6.50 -48.20
N HIS A 560 -5.05 7.83 -48.34
CA HIS A 560 -6.22 8.65 -48.07
C HIS A 560 -7.35 8.40 -49.09
N ASN A 561 -8.60 8.61 -48.66
CA ASN A 561 -9.68 9.37 -49.32
C ASN A 561 -10.94 9.18 -48.45
N GLU A 562 -11.33 10.14 -47.60
CA GLU A 562 -12.15 11.33 -47.92
C GLU A 562 -13.38 11.06 -48.82
N ASN A 563 -14.56 11.16 -48.22
CA ASN A 563 -15.55 12.15 -48.66
C ASN A 563 -16.54 12.46 -47.53
N GLU A 564 -16.54 13.75 -47.17
CA GLU A 564 -17.49 14.48 -46.34
C GLU A 564 -18.92 14.41 -46.91
N ILE A 565 -19.95 14.44 -46.04
CA ILE A 565 -21.10 15.37 -46.12
C ILE A 565 -21.69 15.57 -44.71
N GLU A 566 -21.45 16.74 -44.11
CA GLU A 566 -22.37 17.44 -43.18
C GLU A 566 -23.00 18.63 -43.98
N PRO A 567 -24.02 19.41 -43.54
CA PRO A 567 -24.42 19.71 -42.15
C PRO A 567 -25.96 19.88 -41.89
N ASN A 568 -26.38 19.98 -40.62
CA ASN A 568 -27.00 21.19 -39.99
C ASN A 568 -27.79 20.93 -38.68
N LYS A 569 -27.32 21.60 -37.62
CA LYS A 569 -27.99 22.56 -36.69
C LYS A 569 -29.34 22.28 -36.01
N GLY A 570 -29.31 22.57 -34.70
CA GLY A 570 -30.39 23.12 -33.85
C GLY A 570 -30.70 22.21 -32.66
N GLY A 571 -30.78 22.63 -31.39
CA GLY A 571 -30.89 23.92 -30.73
C GLY A 571 -31.59 23.67 -29.38
N LYS A 572 -31.08 24.27 -28.30
CA LYS A 572 -31.56 24.29 -26.89
C LYS A 572 -33.00 24.84 -26.73
N PRO A 573 -33.70 24.69 -25.58
CA PRO A 573 -33.31 25.20 -24.24
C PRO A 573 -32.67 24.19 -23.30
#